data_AF-A0A0E3NWN5-F1
#
_entry.id   AF-A0A0E3NWN5-F1
#
_cell.length_a   1.000
_cell.length_b   1.000
_cell.length_c   1.000
_cell.angle_alpha   90.00
_cell.angle_beta   90.00
_cell.angle_gamma   90.00
#
_symmetry.space_group_name_H-M   'P 1'
#
loop_
_entity.id
_entity.type
_entity.pdbx_description
1 polymer ?
#
loop_
_entity_poly.entity_id
_entity_poly.type
_entity_poly.pdbx_seq_one_letter_code
_entity_poly.pdbx_strand_id
1 'polypeptide(L)' 'MEDFNQLKRKLDDMENSELAEYVMKKYPENQELWYGSKKIIVRRVLNFERNLMNEKEATGQ' A
#
# COMPACT_ATOMS: atom_id res chain seq x y z
N MET A 1 -1.48 -8.23 -12.25
CA MET A 1 -1.31 -9.10 -11.05
C MET A 1 0.15 -9.21 -10.61
N GLU A 2 1.11 -9.19 -11.54
CA GLU A 2 2.57 -9.22 -11.25
C GLU A 2 3.03 -8.01 -10.41
N ASP A 3 2.52 -6.81 -10.70
CA ASP A 3 2.80 -5.59 -9.92
C ASP A 3 2.38 -5.68 -8.45
N PHE A 4 1.28 -6.38 -8.15
CA PHE A 4 0.76 -6.47 -6.78
C PHE A 4 1.68 -7.31 -5.89
N ASN A 5 2.20 -8.40 -6.43
CA ASN A 5 3.13 -9.28 -5.71
C ASN A 5 4.50 -8.61 -5.53
N GLN A 6 4.95 -7.81 -6.50
CA GLN A 6 6.18 -7.02 -6.38
C GLN A 6 6.03 -5.93 -5.32
N LEU A 7 4.89 -5.23 -5.29
CA LEU A 7 4.59 -4.26 -4.24
C LEU A 7 4.62 -4.91 -2.86
N LYS A 8 3.97 -6.07 -2.69
CA LYS A 8 4.00 -6.80 -1.42
C LYS A 8 5.43 -7.10 -0.96
N ARG A 9 6.27 -7.65 -1.84
CA ARG A 9 7.67 -7.96 -1.52
C ARG A 9 8.43 -6.70 -1.10
N LYS A 10 8.31 -5.63 -1.89
CA LYS A 10 8.93 -4.34 -1.58
C LYS A 10 8.55 -3.82 -0.20
N LEU A 11 7.27 -3.88 0.16
CA LEU A 11 6.77 -3.41 1.46
C LEU A 11 7.22 -4.31 2.62
N ASP A 12 7.29 -5.63 2.39
CA ASP A 12 7.76 -6.60 3.38
C ASP A 12 9.29 -6.50 3.61
N ASP A 13 10.06 -6.11 2.61
CA ASP A 13 11.53 -5.96 2.70
C ASP A 13 11.97 -4.64 3.37
N MET A 14 11.11 -3.63 3.43
CA MET A 14 11.43 -2.33 4.06
C MET A 14 11.51 -2.42 5.59
N GLU A 15 12.41 -1.64 6.19
CA GLU A 15 12.42 -1.46 7.64
C GLU A 15 11.18 -0.70 8.14
N ASN A 16 10.84 -0.84 9.43
CA ASN A 16 9.61 -0.25 9.97
C ASN A 16 9.52 1.28 9.76
N SER A 17 10.61 2.00 9.99
CA SER A 17 10.69 3.46 9.79
C SER A 17 10.62 3.83 8.31
N GLU A 18 11.35 3.11 7.47
CA GLU A 18 11.35 3.30 6.03
C GLU A 18 9.96 3.07 5.43
N LEU A 19 9.27 2.02 5.86
CA LEU A 19 7.92 1.70 5.41
C LEU A 19 6.95 2.82 5.75
N ALA A 20 6.98 3.33 6.99
CA ALA A 20 6.10 4.42 7.40
C ALA A 20 6.35 5.69 6.58
N GLU A 21 7.61 6.08 6.39
CA GLU A 21 7.97 7.23 5.55
C GLU A 21 7.57 7.05 4.08
N TYR A 22 7.81 5.86 3.53
CA TYR A 22 7.44 5.53 2.15
C TYR A 22 5.94 5.70 1.93
N VAL A 23 5.13 5.13 2.83
CA VAL A 23 3.67 5.18 2.73
C VAL A 23 3.16 6.62 2.93
N MET A 24 3.73 7.38 3.88
CA MET A 24 3.37 8.79 4.10
C MET A 24 3.66 9.67 2.88
N LYS A 25 4.82 9.48 2.23
CA LYS A 25 5.21 10.22 1.02
C LYS A 25 4.37 9.83 -0.20
N LYS A 26 4.01 8.54 -0.32
CA LYS A 26 3.26 8.03 -1.48
C LYS A 26 1.76 8.32 -1.39
N TYR A 27 1.18 8.30 -0.19
CA TYR A 27 -0.26 8.53 0.03
C TYR A 27 -0.47 9.60 1.12
N PRO A 28 -0.10 10.86 0.85
CA PRO A 28 -0.18 11.92 1.85
C PRO A 28 -1.62 12.21 2.32
N GLU A 29 -2.62 11.92 1.49
CA GLU A 29 -4.03 12.11 1.80
C GLU A 29 -4.63 10.96 2.63
N ASN A 30 -3.98 9.79 2.66
CA ASN A 30 -4.47 8.59 3.35
C ASN A 30 -3.63 8.31 4.59
N GLN A 31 -3.73 9.21 5.57
CA GLN A 31 -2.90 9.12 6.77
C GLN A 31 -3.10 7.81 7.54
N GLU A 32 -4.29 7.18 7.48
CA GLU A 32 -4.50 5.89 8.14
C GLU A 32 -3.60 4.75 7.63
N LEU A 33 -3.02 4.88 6.43
CA LEU A 33 -2.23 3.80 5.82
C LEU A 33 -0.90 3.54 6.54
N TRP A 34 -0.28 4.57 7.15
CA TRP A 34 1.06 4.46 7.76
C TRP A 34 1.05 4.35 9.30
N TYR A 35 -0.12 4.27 9.93
CA TYR A 35 -0.21 4.07 11.38
C TYR A 35 -0.22 2.58 11.78
N GLY A 36 0.58 2.25 12.79
CA GLY A 36 0.55 0.95 13.49
C GLY A 36 1.80 0.10 13.28
N SER A 37 1.67 -1.21 13.49
CA SER A 37 2.77 -2.15 13.24
C SER A 37 2.98 -2.35 11.74
N LYS A 38 4.21 -2.71 11.33
CA LYS A 38 4.55 -3.01 9.93
C LYS A 38 3.54 -3.93 9.24
N LYS A 39 3.15 -5.03 9.89
CA LYS A 39 2.15 -5.96 9.34
C LYS A 39 0.80 -5.30 9.05
N ILE A 40 0.37 -4.35 9.89
CA ILE A 40 -0.87 -3.59 9.68
C ILE A 40 -0.70 -2.61 8.52
N ILE A 41 0.40 -1.86 8.48
CA ILE A 41 0.72 -0.90 7.41
C ILE A 41 0.73 -1.60 6.05
N VAL A 42 1.51 -2.69 5.91
CA VAL A 42 1.59 -3.46 4.66
C VAL A 42 0.20 -3.94 4.21
N ARG A 43 -0.59 -4.49 5.13
CA ARG A 43 -1.95 -4.97 4.82
C ARG A 43 -2.84 -3.84 4.32
N ARG A 44 -2.81 -2.67 4.98
CA ARG A 44 -3.62 -1.51 4.59
C ARG A 44 -3.26 -1.01 3.20
N VAL A 45 -1.97 -0.83 2.92
CA VAL A 45 -1.48 -0.38 1.61
C VAL A 45 -1.88 -1.36 0.50
N LEU A 46 -1.70 -2.66 0.72
CA LEU A 46 -2.08 -3.68 -0.26
C LEU A 46 -3.58 -3.70 -0.52
N ASN A 47 -4.41 -3.56 0.52
CA ASN A 47 -5.86 -3.48 0.33
C ASN A 47 -6.27 -2.21 -0.42
N PHE A 48 -5.65 -1.08 -0.10
CA PHE A 48 -5.91 0.19 -0.77
C PHE A 48 -5.59 0.12 -2.26
N GLU A 49 -4.40 -0.37 -2.62
CA GLU A 49 -3.98 -0.53 -4.02
C GLU A 49 -4.87 -1.52 -4.78
N ARG A 50 -5.32 -2.60 -4.13
CA ARG A 50 -6.28 -3.53 -4.73
C ARG A 50 -7.62 -2.84 -5.02
N ASN A 51 -8.12 -2.04 -4.09
CA ASN A 51 -9.37 -1.31 -4.29
C ASN A 51 -9.25 -0.29 -5.43
N LEU A 52 -8.14 0.44 -5.51
CA LEU A 52 -7.88 1.37 -6.63
C LEU A 52 -7.82 0.65 -7.98
N MET A 53 -7.21 -0.54 -8.05
CA MET A 53 -7.20 -1.34 -9.27
C MET A 53 -8.62 -1.74 -9.68
N ASN A 54 -9.41 -2.26 -8.72
CA ASN A 54 -10.80 -2.66 -8.96
C ASN A 54 -11.67 -1.47 -9.40
N GLU A 55 -11.51 -0.30 -8.79
CA GLU A 55 -12.26 0.91 -9.15
C GLU A 55 -11.92 1.38 -10.57
N LYS A 56 -10.65 1.35 -10.95
CA LYS A 56 -10.19 1.68 -12.32
C LYS A 56 -10.72 0.68 -13.35
N GLU A 57 -10.73 -0.61 -13.03
CA GLU A 57 -11.31 -1.63 -13.89
C GLU A 57 -12.83 -1.43 -14.04
N ALA A 58 -13.52 -1.07 -12.95
CA ALA A 58 -14.96 -0.82 -12.96
C ALA A 58 -15.37 0.48 -13.68
N THR A 59 -14.49 1.49 -13.72
CA THR A 59 -14.74 2.76 -14.45
C THR A 59 -14.30 2.71 -15.92
N GLY A 60 -13.64 1.64 -16.35
CA GLY A 60 -13.24 1.39 -17.74
C GLY A 60 -14.21 0.52 -18.55
N GLN A 61 -15.36 0.12 -17.97
CA GLN A 61 -16.43 -0.64 -18.63
C GLN A 61 -17.69 0.20 -18.81
#